data_AF-A0A1G1C2Z0-F1
#
_entry.id   AF-A0A1G1C2Z0-F1
#
_cell.length_a   1.000
_cell.length_b   1.000
_cell.length_c   1.000
_cell.angle_alpha   90.00
_cell.angle_beta   90.00
_cell.angle_gamma   90.00
#
_symmetry.space_group_name_H-M   'P 1'
#
loop_
_entity.id
_entity.type
_entity.pdbx_description
1 polymer ?
#
loop_
_entity_poly.entity_id
_entity_poly.type
_entity_poly.pdbx_seq_one_letter_code
_entity_poly.pdbx_strand_id
1 'polypeptide(L)'
;MDFYVSKLGANSNGSSWQSAFHTIQQALLAVPDDRGGHRVIVRPDTYVEANLYPSHRGAAGAYNELVGDFDGRLGSGTSGWVVIDSGDPKAGFKSYDWWGTIRSYSKGWSPAHTGEQFSSIIWDRWAFRRLYATGGDAGIFFDGTDKVEPFSVLVEDCMSIGRAFGGGVASVLSRTGEPITFRRCHLWALDWWGDTAGAYVRVENPAMPDRPDILFEDCTMVGPQCSLKGGNYGFKTSMWIRAKNCRLVTLNFSQPHGTPTDGIVQSVQEGKYMKAEFEDCTLMGYKVFGVKVEKGTESQIQYITKGACLAYVQFQQEVPKGFHRLGHWPVDVFQALLPPAPPRRATVLQNKEMVRRNMCELAPIVWQNRLCHVECVRPPTGGAVKDYYLRLVEAGTGQELARFAEGYSLASALVHAGTLYAFAARFENNDWNDVTAFKSADLKNWASKVVVQQEREHLFNTSVCRGPDGFVMAYESNDPQYPPFTIKFAVSKDLENWTKLPGAVFGTNRYAACPCLRYVDGYYYMMYLEHRSPLHVFETYIVRSNDLKRWWLSAANPVLAVDGLDEGINASDPEIVEVDGKTYVYFSVGDQLTWMNVKRAAYTGPMREFFAHWFATPGIEDVGTAAARR
;
A
#
# COMPACT_ATOMS: atom_id res chain seq x y z
N MET A 1 -17.25 18.88 6.80
CA MET A 1 -17.25 17.73 7.74
C MET A 1 -16.11 16.80 7.37
N ASP A 2 -15.53 16.09 8.34
CA ASP A 2 -14.43 15.14 8.07
C ASP A 2 -14.93 13.69 8.07
N PHE A 3 -14.46 12.92 7.10
CA PHE A 3 -14.71 11.49 6.95
C PHE A 3 -13.39 10.74 6.88
N TYR A 4 -13.19 9.74 7.73
CA TYR A 4 -11.94 9.00 7.85
C TYR A 4 -12.03 7.65 7.12
N VAL A 5 -10.95 7.27 6.44
CA VAL A 5 -10.80 5.99 5.73
C VAL A 5 -9.56 5.25 6.27
N SER A 6 -9.77 4.06 6.80
CA SER A 6 -8.74 3.20 7.38
C SER A 6 -9.24 1.76 7.50
N LYS A 7 -8.45 0.80 7.02
CA LYS A 7 -8.71 -0.65 7.21
C LYS A 7 -8.66 -1.10 8.68
N LEU A 8 -8.13 -0.28 9.59
CA LEU A 8 -8.11 -0.54 11.03
C LEU A 8 -9.42 -0.15 11.74
N GLY A 9 -10.25 0.69 11.11
CA GLY A 9 -11.46 1.22 11.73
C GLY A 9 -12.59 0.20 11.80
N ALA A 10 -13.69 0.59 12.44
CA ALA A 10 -14.88 -0.24 12.60
C ALA A 10 -15.79 -0.31 11.36
N ASN A 11 -15.45 0.39 10.27
CA ASN A 11 -16.27 0.50 9.05
C ASN A 11 -17.71 0.95 9.30
N SER A 12 -17.88 2.07 10.01
CA SER A 12 -19.20 2.53 10.43
C SER A 12 -19.58 3.87 9.80
N ASN A 13 -19.40 4.98 10.51
CA ASN A 13 -19.85 6.30 10.07
C ASN A 13 -18.72 7.23 9.62
N GLY A 14 -17.46 6.80 9.74
CA GLY A 14 -16.30 7.57 9.32
C GLY A 14 -16.05 8.85 10.11
N SER A 15 -16.66 9.08 11.27
CA SER A 15 -16.48 10.33 12.04
C SER A 15 -15.13 10.45 12.78
N SER A 16 -14.37 9.37 12.86
CA SER A 16 -13.07 9.29 13.53
C SER A 16 -12.25 8.12 12.96
N TRP A 17 -10.96 8.01 13.32
CA TRP A 17 -10.15 6.84 12.99
C TRP A 17 -10.72 5.51 13.55
N GLN A 18 -11.40 5.55 14.70
CA GLN A 18 -12.09 4.39 15.27
C GLN A 18 -13.29 3.95 14.42
N SER A 19 -14.06 4.91 13.91
CA SER A 19 -15.26 4.66 13.12
C SER A 19 -15.03 4.69 11.61
N ALA A 20 -13.77 4.80 11.18
CA ALA A 20 -13.35 4.99 9.80
C ALA A 20 -13.97 3.95 8.85
N PHE A 21 -14.32 4.40 7.64
CA PHE A 21 -14.71 3.52 6.55
C PHE A 21 -13.52 2.66 6.10
N HIS A 22 -13.80 1.48 5.56
CA HIS A 22 -12.74 0.63 5.01
C HIS A 22 -12.34 1.01 3.59
N THR A 23 -13.21 1.70 2.85
CA THR A 23 -12.95 2.10 1.47
C THR A 23 -13.11 3.61 1.25
N ILE A 24 -12.38 4.13 0.26
CA ILE A 24 -12.47 5.52 -0.17
C ILE A 24 -13.86 5.78 -0.77
N GLN A 25 -14.38 4.84 -1.57
CA GLN A 25 -15.70 4.97 -2.18
C GLN A 25 -16.82 5.13 -1.14
N GLN A 26 -16.77 4.42 -0.01
CA GLN A 26 -17.77 4.58 1.06
C GLN A 26 -17.74 6.00 1.65
N ALA A 27 -16.56 6.54 1.92
CA ALA A 27 -16.42 7.89 2.46
C ALA A 27 -16.85 8.98 1.46
N LEU A 28 -16.53 8.81 0.17
CA LEU A 28 -16.98 9.70 -0.89
C LEU A 28 -18.52 9.76 -1.02
N LEU A 29 -19.19 8.62 -0.77
CA LEU A 29 -20.65 8.55 -0.80
C LEU A 29 -21.31 9.12 0.47
N ALA A 30 -20.58 9.18 1.58
CA ALA A 30 -21.05 9.68 2.86
C ALA A 30 -21.08 11.22 2.95
N VAL A 31 -20.48 11.92 1.98
CA VAL A 31 -20.60 13.37 1.85
C VAL A 31 -22.09 13.73 1.70
N PRO A 32 -22.66 14.62 2.54
CA PRO A 32 -24.11 14.71 2.69
C PRO A 32 -24.79 15.74 1.77
N ASP A 33 -24.02 16.68 1.21
CA ASP A 33 -24.55 17.80 0.45
C ASP A 33 -23.49 18.40 -0.51
N ASP A 34 -23.94 19.30 -1.38
CA ASP A 34 -23.12 20.01 -2.37
C ASP A 34 -22.68 21.41 -1.91
N ARG A 35 -22.70 21.69 -0.60
CA ARG A 35 -22.27 22.99 -0.04
C ARG A 35 -20.76 23.15 0.04
N GLY A 36 -20.00 22.10 -0.24
CA GLY A 36 -18.54 22.13 -0.19
C GLY A 36 -17.95 22.09 1.22
N GLY A 37 -16.62 22.11 1.32
CA GLY A 37 -15.91 22.14 2.61
C GLY A 37 -15.93 20.82 3.40
N HIS A 38 -16.23 19.70 2.73
CA HIS A 38 -16.10 18.37 3.30
C HIS A 38 -14.74 17.76 2.98
N ARG A 39 -14.19 16.95 3.88
CA ARG A 39 -12.88 16.32 3.71
C ARG A 39 -12.99 14.81 3.91
N VAL A 40 -12.48 14.05 2.95
CA VAL A 40 -12.22 12.61 3.07
C VAL A 40 -10.73 12.45 3.35
N ILE A 41 -10.40 11.98 4.56
CA ILE A 41 -9.04 11.82 5.07
C ILE A 41 -8.69 10.34 5.06
N VAL A 42 -7.64 9.98 4.33
CA VAL A 42 -7.27 8.59 4.09
C VAL A 42 -5.95 8.24 4.79
N ARG A 43 -5.94 7.16 5.56
CA ARG A 43 -4.73 6.63 6.20
C ARG A 43 -3.78 6.03 5.16
N PRO A 44 -2.45 6.24 5.26
CA PRO A 44 -1.47 5.54 4.43
C PRO A 44 -1.64 4.02 4.48
N ASP A 45 -1.94 3.44 3.32
CA ASP A 45 -2.13 2.01 3.02
C ASP A 45 -2.31 1.91 1.48
N THR A 46 -2.50 0.69 0.96
CA THR A 46 -2.88 0.43 -0.43
C THR A 46 -4.36 0.06 -0.53
N TYR A 47 -5.15 0.88 -1.20
CA TYR A 47 -6.57 0.68 -1.45
C TYR A 47 -6.77 0.21 -2.89
N VAL A 48 -7.19 -1.05 -3.06
CA VAL A 48 -7.50 -1.60 -4.39
C VAL A 48 -8.90 -1.18 -4.78
N GLU A 49 -9.01 0.01 -5.37
CA GLU A 49 -10.26 0.65 -5.76
C GLU A 49 -10.09 1.32 -7.14
N ALA A 50 -11.15 1.24 -7.95
CA ALA A 50 -11.20 1.85 -9.27
C ALA A 50 -12.55 2.54 -9.45
N ASN A 51 -12.59 3.47 -10.41
CA ASN A 51 -13.78 4.19 -10.83
C ASN A 51 -14.48 4.86 -9.64
N LEU A 52 -13.71 5.65 -8.87
CA LEU A 52 -14.21 6.39 -7.73
C LEU A 52 -15.11 7.55 -8.17
N TYR A 53 -16.15 7.83 -7.37
CA TYR A 53 -17.02 8.99 -7.55
C TYR A 53 -17.67 9.44 -6.23
N PRO A 54 -17.85 10.76 -6.01
CA PRO A 54 -18.59 11.30 -4.88
C PRO A 54 -20.09 11.36 -5.14
N SER A 55 -20.87 11.48 -4.06
CA SER A 55 -22.32 11.80 -4.14
C SER A 55 -22.58 13.25 -4.55
N HIS A 56 -21.67 14.16 -4.20
CA HIS A 56 -21.85 15.61 -4.39
C HIS A 56 -20.55 16.30 -4.86
N ARG A 57 -20.74 17.31 -5.70
CA ARG A 57 -19.70 18.29 -6.07
C ARG A 57 -19.37 19.21 -4.88
N GLY A 58 -18.27 19.95 -4.98
CA GLY A 58 -17.97 21.05 -4.07
C GLY A 58 -18.74 22.34 -4.44
N ALA A 59 -18.49 23.41 -3.67
CA ALA A 59 -19.09 24.72 -3.91
C ALA A 59 -18.02 25.78 -4.20
N ALA A 60 -18.43 26.87 -4.85
CA ALA A 60 -17.53 27.99 -5.15
C ALA A 60 -16.92 28.54 -3.85
N GLY A 61 -15.59 28.62 -3.80
CA GLY A 61 -14.85 29.04 -2.61
C GLY A 61 -14.81 28.02 -1.45
N ALA A 62 -15.44 26.86 -1.59
CA ALA A 62 -15.47 25.79 -0.59
C ALA A 62 -15.31 24.42 -1.28
N TYR A 63 -14.08 24.07 -1.63
CA TYR A 63 -13.81 22.80 -2.30
C TYR A 63 -14.00 21.65 -1.31
N ASN A 64 -14.51 20.51 -1.79
CA ASN A 64 -14.38 19.26 -1.05
C ASN A 64 -12.94 18.75 -1.20
N GLU A 65 -12.43 17.97 -0.25
CA GLU A 65 -11.06 17.46 -0.26
C GLU A 65 -11.04 15.93 -0.19
N LEU A 66 -10.17 15.30 -1.00
CA LEU A 66 -9.70 13.94 -0.81
C LEU A 66 -8.19 14.02 -0.49
N VAL A 67 -7.83 13.73 0.75
CA VAL A 67 -6.49 13.98 1.28
C VAL A 67 -5.89 12.72 1.93
N GLY A 68 -4.66 12.39 1.55
CA GLY A 68 -3.88 11.38 2.26
C GLY A 68 -3.17 11.95 3.48
N ASP A 69 -3.22 11.24 4.62
CA ASP A 69 -2.46 11.55 5.84
C ASP A 69 -0.97 11.15 5.70
N PHE A 70 -0.35 11.66 4.64
CA PHE A 70 0.96 11.25 4.14
C PHE A 70 2.10 11.44 5.15
N ASP A 71 2.03 12.49 5.97
CA ASP A 71 3.01 12.81 7.01
C ASP A 71 2.53 12.44 8.43
N GLY A 72 1.38 11.77 8.55
CA GLY A 72 0.79 11.31 9.81
C GLY A 72 0.20 12.42 10.70
N ARG A 73 0.20 13.68 10.23
CA ARG A 73 -0.24 14.84 11.03
C ARG A 73 -1.75 14.93 11.20
N LEU A 74 -2.53 14.20 10.41
CA LEU A 74 -3.99 14.07 10.55
C LEU A 74 -4.38 12.93 11.50
N GLY A 75 -3.40 12.28 12.14
CA GLY A 75 -3.63 11.39 13.28
C GLY A 75 -3.85 9.92 12.92
N SER A 76 -3.54 9.48 11.70
CA SER A 76 -3.71 8.08 11.26
C SER A 76 -2.80 7.08 11.98
N GLY A 77 -1.81 7.58 12.73
CA GLY A 77 -0.84 6.79 13.50
C GLY A 77 0.37 6.32 12.70
N THR A 78 0.37 6.53 11.38
CA THR A 78 1.46 6.16 10.47
C THR A 78 1.71 7.27 9.44
N SER A 79 2.72 7.10 8.59
CA SER A 79 3.07 8.01 7.50
C SER A 79 3.54 7.21 6.29
N GLY A 80 3.35 7.75 5.09
CA GLY A 80 3.57 7.02 3.85
C GLY A 80 2.61 7.45 2.74
N TRP A 81 2.68 6.77 1.59
CA TRP A 81 1.71 7.01 0.52
C TRP A 81 0.34 6.43 0.88
N VAL A 82 -0.71 7.16 0.52
CA VAL A 82 -2.03 6.57 0.27
C VAL A 82 -2.04 6.13 -1.18
N VAL A 83 -1.98 4.83 -1.41
CA VAL A 83 -1.98 4.25 -2.76
C VAL A 83 -3.41 3.87 -3.14
N ILE A 84 -3.91 4.45 -4.23
CA ILE A 84 -5.16 4.06 -4.89
C ILE A 84 -4.77 3.24 -6.11
N ASP A 85 -4.88 1.92 -5.99
CA ASP A 85 -4.53 0.98 -7.03
C ASP A 85 -5.79 0.51 -7.75
N SER A 86 -5.97 0.99 -8.97
CA SER A 86 -7.09 0.61 -9.84
C SER A 86 -6.83 -0.70 -10.59
N GLY A 87 -5.79 -1.46 -10.25
CA GLY A 87 -5.54 -2.78 -10.82
C GLY A 87 -6.59 -3.83 -10.44
N ASP A 88 -6.52 -4.97 -11.11
CA ASP A 88 -7.21 -6.18 -10.67
C ASP A 88 -6.37 -6.85 -9.57
N PRO A 89 -6.92 -7.14 -8.38
CA PRO A 89 -6.15 -7.69 -7.27
C PRO A 89 -5.56 -9.08 -7.53
N LYS A 90 -6.05 -9.80 -8.55
CA LYS A 90 -5.56 -11.13 -8.93
C LYS A 90 -4.73 -11.08 -10.21
N ALA A 91 -5.21 -10.35 -11.21
CA ALA A 91 -4.59 -10.32 -12.54
C ALA A 91 -3.55 -9.20 -12.71
N GLY A 92 -3.48 -8.25 -11.78
CA GLY A 92 -2.54 -7.13 -11.81
C GLY A 92 -3.05 -5.95 -12.63
N PHE A 93 -2.15 -5.29 -13.37
CA PHE A 93 -2.41 -4.04 -14.07
C PHE A 93 -3.63 -4.14 -15.01
N LYS A 94 -4.72 -3.42 -14.67
CA LYS A 94 -5.99 -3.49 -15.41
C LYS A 94 -6.13 -2.28 -16.31
N SER A 95 -5.45 -2.36 -17.44
CA SER A 95 -5.43 -1.31 -18.42
C SER A 95 -6.51 -1.51 -19.49
N TYR A 96 -7.70 -0.99 -19.24
CA TYR A 96 -8.84 -1.08 -20.14
C TYR A 96 -9.54 0.27 -20.21
N ASP A 97 -9.95 0.72 -21.41
CA ASP A 97 -10.65 2.01 -21.57
C ASP A 97 -11.76 2.17 -20.53
N TRP A 98 -11.89 3.37 -19.96
CA TRP A 98 -12.88 3.70 -18.91
C TRP A 98 -12.70 2.95 -17.58
N TRP A 99 -11.54 2.36 -17.34
CA TRP A 99 -11.16 1.77 -16.06
C TRP A 99 -9.95 2.50 -15.46
N GLY A 100 -10.17 3.41 -14.53
CA GLY A 100 -9.10 4.20 -13.90
C GLY A 100 -9.43 4.62 -12.48
N THR A 101 -8.69 5.56 -11.93
CA THR A 101 -8.95 6.04 -10.56
C THR A 101 -10.28 6.80 -10.46
N ILE A 102 -10.57 7.66 -11.44
CA ILE A 102 -11.76 8.51 -11.49
C ILE A 102 -12.79 7.90 -12.43
N ARG A 103 -14.03 7.73 -11.95
CA ARG A 103 -15.10 7.19 -12.77
C ARG A 103 -15.44 8.14 -13.91
N SER A 104 -15.37 7.62 -15.12
CA SER A 104 -15.98 8.14 -16.33
C SER A 104 -16.34 6.95 -17.21
N TYR A 105 -17.37 7.07 -18.02
CA TYR A 105 -17.82 5.96 -18.85
C TYR A 105 -18.67 6.45 -20.02
N SER A 106 -18.26 6.15 -21.25
CA SER A 106 -19.06 6.41 -22.44
C SER A 106 -19.80 5.15 -22.89
N LYS A 107 -21.12 5.16 -22.79
CA LYS A 107 -21.98 4.05 -23.25
C LYS A 107 -21.85 3.90 -24.76
N GLY A 108 -21.66 2.66 -25.23
CA GLY A 108 -21.49 2.36 -26.64
C GLY A 108 -20.14 2.74 -27.23
N TRP A 109 -19.13 3.07 -26.40
CA TRP A 109 -17.75 3.30 -26.86
C TRP A 109 -17.20 2.14 -27.70
N SER A 110 -17.51 0.91 -27.28
CA SER A 110 -17.30 -0.30 -28.08
C SER A 110 -18.42 -1.30 -27.79
N PRO A 111 -18.53 -2.42 -28.53
CA PRO A 111 -19.51 -3.48 -28.24
C PRO A 111 -19.44 -4.02 -26.80
N ALA A 112 -18.29 -3.92 -26.14
CA ALA A 112 -18.11 -4.33 -24.75
C ALA A 112 -18.60 -3.29 -23.73
N HIS A 113 -18.81 -2.03 -24.16
CA HIS A 113 -19.14 -0.92 -23.27
C HIS A 113 -20.66 -0.72 -23.14
N THR A 114 -21.32 -1.66 -22.47
CA THR A 114 -22.79 -1.70 -22.33
C THR A 114 -23.32 -1.00 -21.08
N GLY A 115 -22.46 -0.66 -20.11
CA GLY A 115 -22.80 0.07 -18.90
C GLY A 115 -23.43 1.46 -19.13
N GLU A 116 -23.97 2.05 -18.06
CA GLU A 116 -24.59 3.37 -18.13
C GLU A 116 -23.55 4.49 -18.28
N GLN A 117 -23.93 5.50 -19.07
CA GLN A 117 -23.16 6.72 -19.28
C GLN A 117 -22.83 7.36 -17.93
N PHE A 118 -21.57 7.76 -17.72
CA PHE A 118 -21.12 8.41 -16.50
C PHE A 118 -20.10 9.51 -16.79
N SER A 119 -20.39 10.72 -16.35
CA SER A 119 -19.50 11.87 -16.49
C SER A 119 -18.77 12.15 -15.18
N SER A 120 -17.46 12.43 -15.25
CA SER A 120 -16.69 12.83 -14.07
C SER A 120 -17.01 14.26 -13.59
N ILE A 121 -17.97 14.96 -14.21
CA ILE A 121 -18.36 16.33 -13.82
C ILE A 121 -18.77 16.44 -12.35
N ILE A 122 -19.19 15.34 -11.72
CA ILE A 122 -19.52 15.31 -10.29
C ILE A 122 -18.32 15.62 -9.38
N TRP A 123 -17.09 15.50 -9.89
CA TRP A 123 -15.86 15.91 -9.21
C TRP A 123 -15.60 17.41 -9.26
N ASP A 124 -16.52 18.20 -9.80
CA ASP A 124 -16.38 19.64 -9.84
C ASP A 124 -16.15 20.23 -8.43
N ARG A 125 -15.16 21.11 -8.33
CA ARG A 125 -14.68 21.75 -7.10
C ARG A 125 -14.25 20.76 -6.02
N TRP A 126 -13.50 19.73 -6.43
CA TRP A 126 -12.75 18.88 -5.53
C TRP A 126 -11.25 19.20 -5.55
N ALA A 127 -10.62 19.02 -4.40
CA ALA A 127 -9.18 19.12 -4.18
C ALA A 127 -8.61 17.75 -3.80
N PHE A 128 -7.62 17.28 -4.54
CA PHE A 128 -6.90 16.02 -4.30
C PHE A 128 -5.53 16.36 -3.75
N ARG A 129 -5.13 15.72 -2.65
CA ARG A 129 -3.88 16.04 -1.96
C ARG A 129 -3.14 14.79 -1.49
N ARG A 130 -1.85 14.68 -1.83
CA ARG A 130 -0.94 13.69 -1.25
C ARG A 130 -1.38 12.23 -1.48
N LEU A 131 -1.80 11.94 -2.71
CA LEU A 131 -2.29 10.64 -3.15
C LEU A 131 -1.34 10.02 -4.16
N TYR A 132 -1.33 8.69 -4.22
CA TYR A 132 -0.63 7.91 -5.24
C TYR A 132 -1.66 7.10 -6.04
N ALA A 133 -2.04 7.56 -7.23
CA ALA A 133 -3.01 6.90 -8.09
C ALA A 133 -2.31 6.06 -9.18
N THR A 134 -2.69 4.80 -9.35
CA THR A 134 -2.04 3.87 -10.29
C THR A 134 -2.96 2.70 -10.71
N GLY A 135 -2.44 1.77 -11.49
CA GLY A 135 -3.03 0.43 -11.67
C GLY A 135 -4.06 0.29 -12.80
N GLY A 136 -4.50 1.42 -13.37
CA GLY A 136 -5.54 1.46 -14.40
C GLY A 136 -5.13 2.19 -15.68
N ASP A 137 -6.13 2.43 -16.51
CA ASP A 137 -6.03 3.13 -17.79
C ASP A 137 -5.61 4.59 -17.63
N ALA A 138 -6.18 5.26 -16.63
CA ALA A 138 -5.83 6.62 -16.27
C ALA A 138 -5.60 6.75 -14.76
N GLY A 139 -4.68 7.63 -14.38
CA GLY A 139 -4.52 8.07 -12.99
C GLY A 139 -5.62 9.06 -12.59
N ILE A 140 -5.24 10.18 -11.98
CA ILE A 140 -6.12 11.32 -11.65
C ILE A 140 -6.43 12.10 -12.93
N PHE A 141 -7.42 11.60 -13.68
CA PHE A 141 -7.90 12.17 -14.94
C PHE A 141 -9.42 12.32 -14.90
N PHE A 142 -9.93 13.47 -15.35
CA PHE A 142 -11.36 13.77 -15.32
C PHE A 142 -11.92 13.90 -16.74
N ASP A 143 -12.73 12.93 -17.16
CA ASP A 143 -13.47 13.01 -18.44
C ASP A 143 -14.95 13.35 -18.19
N GLY A 144 -15.34 14.55 -18.62
CA GLY A 144 -16.71 15.03 -18.60
C GLY A 144 -17.64 14.30 -19.56
N THR A 145 -17.10 13.45 -20.44
CA THR A 145 -17.81 12.63 -21.44
C THR A 145 -18.73 13.46 -22.34
N ASP A 146 -20.03 13.27 -22.19
CA ASP A 146 -21.15 13.94 -22.85
C ASP A 146 -21.58 15.24 -22.15
N LYS A 147 -21.05 15.52 -20.95
CA LYS A 147 -21.38 16.71 -20.14
C LYS A 147 -20.25 17.74 -20.19
N VAL A 148 -20.21 18.47 -21.30
CA VAL A 148 -19.29 19.60 -21.50
C VAL A 148 -19.80 20.82 -20.72
N GLU A 149 -19.44 20.88 -19.44
CA GLU A 149 -19.87 21.91 -18.49
C GLU A 149 -18.66 22.64 -17.86
N PRO A 150 -18.87 23.83 -17.26
CA PRO A 150 -17.83 24.49 -16.47
C PRO A 150 -17.30 23.58 -15.35
N PHE A 151 -15.99 23.40 -15.27
CA PHE A 151 -15.33 22.47 -14.35
C PHE A 151 -14.06 23.07 -13.73
N SER A 152 -13.82 22.74 -12.47
CA SER A 152 -12.64 23.16 -11.72
C SER A 152 -12.21 22.06 -10.75
N VAL A 153 -10.92 21.75 -10.72
CA VAL A 153 -10.31 20.83 -9.73
C VAL A 153 -8.95 21.34 -9.33
N LEU A 154 -8.55 20.98 -8.11
CA LEU A 154 -7.19 21.18 -7.61
C LEU A 154 -6.56 19.81 -7.37
N VAL A 155 -5.39 19.54 -7.93
CA VAL A 155 -4.64 18.32 -7.67
C VAL A 155 -3.26 18.74 -7.20
N GLU A 156 -2.90 18.40 -5.97
CA GLU A 156 -1.68 18.89 -5.33
C GLU A 156 -0.89 17.76 -4.68
N ASP A 157 0.43 17.76 -4.87
CA ASP A 157 1.34 16.83 -4.18
C ASP A 157 1.04 15.33 -4.47
N CYS A 158 0.52 15.03 -5.67
CA CYS A 158 0.11 13.68 -6.05
C CYS A 158 1.09 12.99 -7.02
N MET A 159 1.24 11.68 -6.86
CA MET A 159 1.74 10.79 -7.91
C MET A 159 0.53 10.21 -8.66
N SER A 160 0.59 10.22 -9.98
CA SER A 160 -0.54 9.82 -10.81
C SER A 160 -0.06 9.12 -12.07
N ILE A 161 -0.37 7.83 -12.16
CA ILE A 161 0.12 6.92 -13.19
C ILE A 161 -1.08 6.27 -13.86
N GLY A 162 -1.14 6.36 -15.19
CA GLY A 162 -2.09 5.60 -15.99
C GLY A 162 -1.39 4.92 -17.16
N ARG A 163 -2.02 3.91 -17.76
CA ARG A 163 -1.61 3.45 -19.08
C ARG A 163 -1.59 4.63 -20.06
N ALA A 164 -2.77 5.20 -20.30
CA ALA A 164 -3.00 6.25 -21.28
C ALA A 164 -2.69 7.63 -20.72
N PHE A 165 -3.22 7.98 -19.54
CA PHE A 165 -3.11 9.34 -19.03
C PHE A 165 -2.58 9.36 -17.61
N GLY A 166 -1.46 10.06 -17.41
CA GLY A 166 -0.95 10.34 -16.08
C GLY A 166 -1.88 11.26 -15.31
N GLY A 167 -2.43 12.28 -15.95
CA GLY A 167 -3.51 13.09 -15.40
C GLY A 167 -4.00 14.17 -16.36
N GLY A 168 -4.98 14.95 -15.90
CA GLY A 168 -5.55 16.06 -16.67
C GLY A 168 -7.07 15.96 -16.83
N VAL A 169 -7.59 16.51 -17.92
CA VAL A 169 -9.04 16.66 -18.14
C VAL A 169 -9.44 16.46 -19.60
N ALA A 170 -10.67 16.04 -19.83
CA ALA A 170 -11.32 15.98 -21.15
C ALA A 170 -12.81 16.32 -21.08
N SER A 171 -13.39 16.81 -22.19
CA SER A 171 -14.83 17.13 -22.29
C SER A 171 -15.32 18.12 -21.22
N VAL A 172 -14.57 19.19 -20.96
CA VAL A 172 -14.95 20.21 -19.98
C VAL A 172 -14.80 21.63 -20.55
N LEU A 173 -15.36 22.60 -19.83
CA LEU A 173 -15.10 24.03 -20.01
C LEU A 173 -14.37 24.59 -18.79
N SER A 174 -13.34 25.42 -18.99
CA SER A 174 -12.60 26.03 -17.88
C SER A 174 -13.34 27.22 -17.28
N ARG A 175 -13.13 27.51 -15.99
CA ARG A 175 -13.66 28.70 -15.30
C ARG A 175 -12.60 29.79 -15.14
N THR A 176 -13.00 31.05 -15.35
CA THR A 176 -12.08 32.20 -15.24
C THR A 176 -11.52 32.40 -13.84
N GLY A 177 -12.35 32.31 -12.80
CA GLY A 177 -11.94 32.55 -11.41
C GLY A 177 -11.45 31.30 -10.67
N GLU A 178 -11.58 30.13 -11.28
CA GLU A 178 -11.32 28.83 -10.66
C GLU A 178 -10.61 27.91 -11.67
N PRO A 179 -9.36 28.21 -12.08
CA PRO A 179 -8.68 27.45 -13.11
C PRO A 179 -8.43 26.01 -12.65
N ILE A 180 -8.51 25.08 -13.59
CA ILE A 180 -8.10 23.69 -13.37
C ILE A 180 -6.61 23.70 -13.05
N THR A 181 -6.20 23.14 -11.92
CA THR A 181 -4.82 23.29 -11.43
C THR A 181 -4.24 21.96 -10.96
N PHE A 182 -3.08 21.62 -11.50
CA PHE A 182 -2.20 20.55 -11.03
C PHE A 182 -0.93 21.19 -10.49
N ARG A 183 -0.56 20.89 -9.24
CA ARG A 183 0.59 21.51 -8.58
C ARG A 183 1.44 20.47 -7.86
N ARG A 184 2.77 20.49 -8.06
CA ARG A 184 3.70 19.53 -7.46
C ARG A 184 3.29 18.07 -7.75
N CYS A 185 2.78 17.81 -8.95
CA CYS A 185 2.30 16.50 -9.36
C CYS A 185 3.33 15.77 -10.24
N HIS A 186 3.34 14.44 -10.12
CA HIS A 186 4.07 13.57 -11.03
C HIS A 186 3.05 12.81 -11.87
N LEU A 187 3.01 13.10 -13.17
CA LEU A 187 1.98 12.62 -14.09
C LEU A 187 2.64 11.71 -15.13
N TRP A 188 2.35 10.41 -15.06
CA TRP A 188 2.98 9.37 -15.87
C TRP A 188 1.98 8.65 -16.78
N ALA A 189 2.26 8.65 -18.07
CA ALA A 189 1.71 7.68 -19.00
C ALA A 189 2.72 6.53 -19.21
N LEU A 190 2.21 5.31 -19.22
CA LEU A 190 3.02 4.10 -19.44
C LEU A 190 3.00 3.63 -20.90
N ASP A 191 2.06 4.11 -21.70
CA ASP A 191 1.82 3.62 -23.06
C ASP A 191 2.27 4.61 -24.13
N TRP A 192 2.51 4.08 -25.32
CA TRP A 192 2.97 4.74 -26.53
C TRP A 192 1.87 4.82 -27.62
N TRP A 193 0.75 4.12 -27.43
CA TRP A 193 -0.35 4.03 -28.39
C TRP A 193 -1.41 5.13 -28.24
N GLY A 194 -2.04 5.49 -29.37
CA GLY A 194 -3.24 6.34 -29.40
C GLY A 194 -3.01 7.78 -28.94
N ASP A 195 -3.81 8.21 -27.97
CA ASP A 195 -3.82 9.56 -27.41
C ASP A 195 -3.10 9.66 -26.04
N THR A 196 -2.36 8.63 -25.63
CA THR A 196 -1.56 8.58 -24.39
C THR A 196 -0.65 9.80 -24.14
N ALA A 197 -0.58 10.30 -22.91
CA ALA A 197 0.28 11.42 -22.50
C ALA A 197 0.48 11.49 -20.98
N GLY A 198 1.65 11.98 -20.54
CA GLY A 198 1.87 12.30 -19.11
C GLY A 198 0.77 13.22 -18.57
N ALA A 199 0.53 14.34 -19.24
CA ALA A 199 -0.61 15.21 -19.04
C ALA A 199 -1.46 15.33 -20.31
N TYR A 200 -2.77 15.13 -20.18
CA TYR A 200 -3.73 15.24 -21.27
C TYR A 200 -4.74 16.35 -21.01
N VAL A 201 -4.98 17.21 -22.01
CA VAL A 201 -5.91 18.33 -21.91
C VAL A 201 -6.80 18.39 -23.15
N ARG A 202 -8.12 18.19 -22.95
CA ARG A 202 -9.15 18.52 -23.95
C ARG A 202 -10.21 19.42 -23.30
N VAL A 203 -10.12 20.70 -23.60
CA VAL A 203 -11.12 21.71 -23.22
C VAL A 203 -11.87 22.11 -24.48
N GLU A 204 -13.20 22.17 -24.40
CA GLU A 204 -14.05 22.30 -25.57
C GLU A 204 -14.33 23.77 -25.93
N ASN A 205 -13.32 24.65 -25.84
CA ASN A 205 -13.53 26.05 -26.22
C ASN A 205 -13.75 26.16 -27.74
N PRO A 206 -14.76 26.93 -28.19
CA PRO A 206 -15.02 27.10 -29.63
C PRO A 206 -13.95 27.95 -30.34
N ALA A 207 -13.18 28.73 -29.58
CA ALA A 207 -12.07 29.55 -30.06
C ALA A 207 -10.98 29.63 -28.99
N MET A 208 -9.77 30.03 -29.38
CA MET A 208 -8.65 30.18 -28.45
C MET A 208 -9.01 31.13 -27.31
N PRO A 209 -8.96 30.68 -26.04
CA PRO A 209 -9.30 31.54 -24.92
C PRO A 209 -8.30 32.67 -24.74
N ASP A 210 -8.71 33.69 -24.00
CA ASP A 210 -7.90 34.88 -23.64
C ASP A 210 -7.04 34.65 -22.39
N ARG A 211 -7.08 33.45 -21.81
CA ARG A 211 -6.34 33.02 -20.62
C ARG A 211 -6.07 31.51 -20.66
N PRO A 212 -5.14 31.00 -19.84
CA PRO A 212 -4.97 29.56 -19.65
C PRO A 212 -6.24 28.89 -19.08
N ASP A 213 -6.64 27.78 -19.66
CA ASP A 213 -7.68 26.88 -19.15
C ASP A 213 -7.22 26.07 -17.94
N ILE A 214 -5.95 25.66 -17.99
CA ILE A 214 -5.34 24.74 -17.03
C ILE A 214 -3.92 25.19 -16.69
N LEU A 215 -3.58 25.02 -15.41
CA LEU A 215 -2.28 25.36 -14.83
C LEU A 215 -1.58 24.09 -14.36
N PHE A 216 -0.35 23.88 -14.83
CA PHE A 216 0.60 22.94 -14.27
C PHE A 216 1.71 23.73 -13.58
N GLU A 217 1.87 23.53 -12.28
CA GLU A 217 2.83 24.28 -11.45
C GLU A 217 3.76 23.31 -10.72
N ASP A 218 5.05 23.35 -11.00
CA ASP A 218 6.05 22.47 -10.39
C ASP A 218 5.77 20.97 -10.64
N CYS A 219 5.22 20.63 -11.82
CA CYS A 219 4.87 19.26 -12.17
C CYS A 219 5.99 18.57 -12.96
N THR A 220 6.11 17.26 -12.77
CA THR A 220 6.89 16.37 -13.64
C THR A 220 5.92 15.57 -14.50
N MET A 221 5.95 15.77 -15.81
CA MET A 221 5.08 15.10 -16.80
C MET A 221 5.91 14.15 -17.63
N VAL A 222 5.56 12.86 -17.63
CA VAL A 222 6.38 11.79 -18.21
C VAL A 222 5.52 10.92 -19.11
N GLY A 223 6.03 10.62 -20.30
CA GLY A 223 5.38 9.66 -21.18
C GLY A 223 6.32 9.15 -22.27
N PRO A 224 6.15 7.91 -22.74
CA PRO A 224 6.98 7.41 -23.84
C PRO A 224 6.59 8.05 -25.18
N GLN A 225 5.35 8.52 -25.35
CA GLN A 225 4.89 9.16 -26.59
C GLN A 225 4.97 10.69 -26.54
N CYS A 226 4.42 11.32 -25.50
CA CYS A 226 4.57 12.74 -25.25
C CYS A 226 4.35 13.05 -23.76
N SER A 227 4.86 14.19 -23.31
CA SER A 227 4.70 14.66 -21.93
C SER A 227 3.41 15.44 -21.74
N LEU A 228 3.05 16.26 -22.73
CA LEU A 228 1.86 17.11 -22.70
C LEU A 228 1.10 17.03 -24.02
N LYS A 229 -0.21 16.78 -23.95
CA LYS A 229 -1.09 16.68 -25.11
C LYS A 229 -2.29 17.59 -25.01
N GLY A 230 -2.61 18.25 -26.13
CA GLY A 230 -3.80 19.05 -26.34
C GLY A 230 -4.74 18.45 -27.39
N GLY A 231 -6.01 18.28 -27.04
CA GLY A 231 -7.10 17.87 -27.95
C GLY A 231 -7.19 16.36 -28.18
N ASN A 232 -8.05 15.96 -29.12
CA ASN A 232 -8.17 14.56 -29.55
C ASN A 232 -8.47 14.46 -31.06
N TYR A 233 -8.44 13.24 -31.61
CA TYR A 233 -8.71 12.93 -33.01
C TYR A 233 -10.11 13.41 -33.42
N GLY A 234 -10.19 14.23 -34.47
CA GLY A 234 -11.44 14.78 -35.00
C GLY A 234 -11.96 16.02 -34.25
N PHE A 235 -11.37 16.39 -33.12
CA PHE A 235 -11.80 17.56 -32.35
C PHE A 235 -11.16 18.84 -32.88
N LYS A 236 -12.00 19.89 -33.01
CA LYS A 236 -11.62 21.22 -33.51
C LYS A 236 -11.89 22.30 -32.47
N THR A 237 -11.56 22.00 -31.22
CA THR A 237 -11.71 22.89 -30.08
C THR A 237 -10.35 23.43 -29.66
N SER A 238 -10.34 24.60 -29.00
CA SER A 238 -9.12 25.31 -28.66
C SER A 238 -8.81 25.24 -27.17
N MET A 239 -7.53 25.19 -26.82
CA MET A 239 -7.10 25.14 -25.44
C MET A 239 -5.83 25.94 -25.21
N TRP A 240 -5.74 26.59 -24.05
CA TRP A 240 -4.53 27.25 -23.57
C TRP A 240 -4.05 26.59 -22.28
N ILE A 241 -2.86 26.01 -22.32
CA ILE A 241 -2.20 25.34 -21.20
C ILE A 241 -1.05 26.21 -20.70
N ARG A 242 -0.90 26.37 -19.38
CA ARG A 242 0.28 27.00 -18.77
C ARG A 242 1.06 26.00 -17.93
N ALA A 243 2.36 25.91 -18.17
CA ALA A 243 3.32 25.14 -17.40
C ALA A 243 4.33 26.09 -16.76
N LYS A 244 4.46 26.04 -15.43
CA LYS A 244 5.41 26.84 -14.65
C LYS A 244 6.26 25.95 -13.77
N ASN A 245 7.58 26.10 -13.79
CA ASN A 245 8.52 25.26 -13.04
C ASN A 245 8.41 23.77 -13.37
N CYS A 246 7.97 23.41 -14.58
CA CYS A 246 7.66 22.01 -14.92
C CYS A 246 8.84 21.30 -15.59
N ARG A 247 8.91 19.98 -15.36
CA ARG A 247 9.76 19.06 -16.14
C ARG A 247 8.87 18.24 -17.06
N LEU A 248 9.14 18.26 -18.35
CA LEU A 248 8.42 17.47 -19.35
C LEU A 248 9.40 16.47 -19.97
N VAL A 249 9.22 15.19 -19.67
CA VAL A 249 10.13 14.11 -20.04
C VAL A 249 9.45 13.11 -20.95
N THR A 250 9.73 13.22 -22.24
CA THR A 250 9.32 12.24 -23.25
C THR A 250 10.43 11.23 -23.46
N LEU A 251 10.19 9.97 -23.09
CA LEU A 251 11.24 8.95 -22.97
C LEU A 251 11.76 8.42 -24.33
N ASN A 252 11.00 8.58 -25.40
CA ASN A 252 11.40 8.11 -26.72
C ASN A 252 12.16 9.20 -27.51
N PHE A 253 13.48 9.03 -27.58
CA PHE A 253 14.43 9.90 -28.30
C PHE A 253 14.73 9.44 -29.73
N SER A 254 13.94 8.51 -30.29
CA SER A 254 14.22 7.69 -31.49
C SER A 254 15.21 8.26 -32.51
N GLN A 255 15.96 7.38 -33.17
CA GLN A 255 16.80 7.79 -34.30
C GLN A 255 15.95 8.53 -35.36
N PRO A 256 16.54 9.45 -36.14
CA PRO A 256 15.80 10.28 -37.10
C PRO A 256 14.98 9.51 -38.13
N HIS A 257 15.33 8.24 -38.36
CA HIS A 257 14.73 7.33 -39.34
C HIS A 257 13.92 6.19 -38.70
N GLY A 258 13.68 6.23 -37.39
CA GLY A 258 12.92 5.22 -36.64
C GLY A 258 11.45 5.58 -36.47
N THR A 259 10.92 5.38 -35.26
CA THR A 259 9.58 5.77 -34.82
C THR A 259 9.67 6.95 -33.83
N PRO A 260 10.09 8.15 -34.28
CA PRO A 260 10.20 9.30 -33.41
C PRO A 260 8.85 9.69 -32.84
N THR A 261 8.86 10.22 -31.62
CA THR A 261 7.67 10.85 -31.06
C THR A 261 7.28 12.06 -31.86
N ASP A 262 5.98 12.32 -31.92
CA ASP A 262 5.46 13.47 -32.65
C ASP A 262 5.89 14.79 -32.00
N GLY A 263 6.14 14.82 -30.68
CA GLY A 263 6.71 15.96 -29.96
C GLY A 263 6.61 15.77 -28.44
N ILE A 264 7.41 16.51 -27.67
CA ILE A 264 7.29 16.57 -26.20
C ILE A 264 5.93 17.16 -25.81
N VAL A 265 5.54 18.21 -26.55
CA VAL A 265 4.26 18.89 -26.47
C VAL A 265 3.54 18.72 -27.80
N GLN A 266 2.33 18.18 -27.76
CA GLN A 266 1.61 17.77 -28.96
C GLN A 266 0.19 18.34 -29.03
N SER A 267 -0.17 18.91 -30.18
CA SER A 267 -1.57 19.08 -30.58
C SER A 267 -2.03 17.84 -31.36
N VAL A 268 -3.22 17.31 -31.08
CA VAL A 268 -3.67 16.09 -31.79
C VAL A 268 -4.11 16.41 -33.22
N GLN A 269 -5.08 17.31 -33.42
CA GLN A 269 -5.70 17.53 -34.73
C GLN A 269 -4.88 18.48 -35.63
N GLU A 270 -4.78 19.75 -35.27
CA GLU A 270 -4.02 20.81 -35.99
C GLU A 270 -3.29 21.71 -34.97
N GLY A 271 -2.16 22.31 -35.37
CA GLY A 271 -1.39 23.16 -34.46
C GLY A 271 -2.15 24.37 -33.90
N LYS A 272 -3.01 25.02 -34.71
CA LYS A 272 -3.71 26.27 -34.34
C LYS A 272 -4.64 26.17 -33.12
N TYR A 273 -5.06 24.95 -32.77
CA TYR A 273 -5.98 24.69 -31.66
C TYR A 273 -5.29 24.70 -30.29
N MET A 274 -3.96 24.65 -30.24
CA MET A 274 -3.22 24.58 -28.99
C MET A 274 -2.38 25.85 -28.76
N LYS A 275 -2.50 26.41 -27.56
CA LYS A 275 -1.58 27.41 -27.02
C LYS A 275 -0.90 26.90 -25.75
N ALA A 276 0.41 27.03 -25.65
CA ALA A 276 1.18 26.61 -24.48
C ALA A 276 2.08 27.73 -23.95
N GLU A 277 1.97 28.05 -22.66
CA GLU A 277 2.86 28.95 -21.96
C GLU A 277 3.85 28.17 -21.10
N PHE A 278 5.13 28.51 -21.19
CA PHE A 278 6.21 27.93 -20.40
C PHE A 278 6.90 29.02 -19.59
N GLU A 279 6.96 28.83 -18.27
CA GLU A 279 7.73 29.67 -17.35
C GLU A 279 8.69 28.78 -16.56
N ASP A 280 10.01 28.96 -16.74
CA ASP A 280 11.04 28.20 -16.02
C ASP A 280 10.90 26.65 -16.15
N CYS A 281 10.74 26.16 -17.39
CA CYS A 281 10.49 24.74 -17.68
C CYS A 281 11.67 24.06 -18.37
N THR A 282 11.89 22.78 -18.07
CA THR A 282 12.84 21.94 -18.82
C THR A 282 12.10 20.83 -19.57
N LEU A 283 12.34 20.75 -20.88
CA LEU A 283 11.74 19.79 -21.79
C LEU A 283 12.80 18.82 -22.30
N MET A 284 12.44 17.55 -22.42
CA MET A 284 13.34 16.47 -22.77
C MET A 284 12.65 15.46 -23.70
N GLY A 285 13.25 15.11 -24.85
CA GLY A 285 12.68 14.12 -25.79
C GLY A 285 13.18 14.25 -27.22
N TYR A 286 12.47 13.68 -28.21
CA TYR A 286 12.91 13.78 -29.62
C TYR A 286 12.92 15.22 -30.14
N LYS A 287 11.78 15.93 -30.11
CA LYS A 287 11.62 17.34 -30.52
C LYS A 287 10.57 18.05 -29.65
N VAL A 288 10.59 19.38 -29.59
CA VAL A 288 9.70 20.15 -28.68
C VAL A 288 8.23 20.05 -29.07
N PHE A 289 7.86 20.47 -30.29
CA PHE A 289 6.46 20.57 -30.73
C PHE A 289 6.10 19.53 -31.80
N GLY A 290 4.85 19.08 -31.74
CA GLY A 290 4.30 18.05 -32.60
C GLY A 290 2.83 18.21 -32.92
N VAL A 291 2.42 17.75 -34.11
CA VAL A 291 1.01 17.54 -34.46
C VAL A 291 0.81 16.07 -34.84
N LYS A 292 -0.30 15.43 -34.41
CA LYS A 292 -0.52 14.00 -34.69
C LYS A 292 -1.17 13.74 -36.04
N VAL A 293 -2.26 14.44 -36.35
CA VAL A 293 -3.09 14.20 -37.54
C VAL A 293 -2.62 15.06 -38.71
N GLU A 294 -2.83 16.38 -38.66
CA GLU A 294 -2.47 17.30 -39.74
C GLU A 294 -0.99 17.71 -39.65
N LYS A 295 -0.10 16.78 -40.02
CA LYS A 295 1.35 17.00 -40.10
C LYS A 295 1.68 18.23 -40.95
N GLY A 296 2.71 18.98 -40.58
CA GLY A 296 3.08 20.23 -41.23
C GLY A 296 2.43 21.47 -40.61
N THR A 297 1.45 21.30 -39.72
CA THR A 297 0.83 22.41 -38.97
C THR A 297 1.51 22.70 -37.63
N GLU A 298 2.67 22.09 -37.32
CA GLU A 298 3.39 22.28 -36.06
C GLU A 298 3.73 23.74 -35.78
N SER A 299 4.04 24.52 -36.81
CA SER A 299 4.35 25.96 -36.71
C SER A 299 3.15 26.81 -36.29
N GLN A 300 1.92 26.26 -36.32
CA GLN A 300 0.70 26.93 -35.89
C GLN A 300 0.45 26.77 -34.39
N ILE A 301 1.18 25.89 -33.68
CA ILE A 301 1.10 25.81 -32.23
C ILE A 301 1.57 27.14 -31.65
N GLN A 302 0.67 27.80 -30.93
CA GLN A 302 0.97 29.08 -30.31
C GLN A 302 1.73 28.82 -29.01
N TYR A 303 2.79 29.58 -28.73
CA TYR A 303 3.48 29.42 -27.47
C TYR A 303 4.12 30.71 -26.95
N ILE A 304 4.31 30.75 -25.63
CA ILE A 304 4.97 31.83 -24.90
C ILE A 304 6.04 31.20 -24.02
N THR A 305 7.22 31.81 -23.97
CA THR A 305 8.31 31.43 -23.07
C THR A 305 8.67 32.60 -22.15
N LYS A 306 8.93 32.29 -20.88
CA LYS A 306 9.35 33.25 -19.87
C LYS A 306 10.38 32.59 -18.95
N GLY A 307 11.44 33.33 -18.60
CA GLY A 307 12.49 32.81 -17.72
C GLY A 307 13.30 31.69 -18.38
N ALA A 308 13.71 30.70 -17.59
CA ALA A 308 14.61 29.62 -18.01
C ALA A 308 13.86 28.46 -18.68
N CYS A 309 13.54 28.61 -19.97
CA CYS A 309 12.99 27.52 -20.78
C CYS A 309 14.10 26.72 -21.46
N LEU A 310 14.30 25.46 -21.08
CA LEU A 310 15.39 24.59 -21.52
C LEU A 310 14.86 23.41 -22.34
N ALA A 311 15.63 22.94 -23.33
CA ALA A 311 15.27 21.81 -24.17
C ALA A 311 16.47 20.88 -24.43
N TYR A 312 16.40 19.64 -23.93
CA TYR A 312 17.30 18.55 -24.30
C TYR A 312 16.62 17.68 -25.36
N VAL A 313 16.95 17.93 -26.63
CA VAL A 313 16.32 17.28 -27.78
C VAL A 313 17.31 16.45 -28.59
N GLN A 314 16.81 15.57 -29.45
CA GLN A 314 17.64 14.82 -30.39
C GLN A 314 18.51 15.80 -31.22
N PHE A 315 19.79 15.47 -31.43
CA PHE A 315 20.81 16.42 -31.87
C PHE A 315 20.57 17.08 -33.25
N GLN A 316 19.74 16.49 -34.11
CA GLN A 316 19.36 17.04 -35.43
C GLN A 316 18.08 17.87 -35.39
N GLN A 317 17.34 17.86 -34.27
CA GLN A 317 16.10 18.61 -34.14
C GLN A 317 16.38 20.06 -33.76
N GLU A 318 15.65 20.98 -34.40
CA GLU A 318 15.68 22.39 -34.04
C GLU A 318 15.04 22.63 -32.67
N VAL A 319 15.47 23.72 -32.03
CA VAL A 319 14.91 24.19 -30.76
C VAL A 319 14.11 25.47 -31.02
N PRO A 320 12.81 25.53 -30.69
CA PRO A 320 11.98 26.71 -30.94
C PRO A 320 12.50 27.96 -30.24
N LYS A 321 12.18 29.13 -30.80
CA LYS A 321 12.61 30.44 -30.27
C LYS A 321 12.22 30.60 -28.80
N GLY A 322 13.16 31.05 -27.96
CA GLY A 322 12.94 31.27 -26.54
C GLY A 322 13.25 30.05 -25.65
N PHE A 323 13.51 28.88 -26.24
CA PHE A 323 14.13 27.76 -25.52
C PHE A 323 15.65 27.75 -25.72
N HIS A 324 16.39 27.44 -24.66
CA HIS A 324 17.83 27.18 -24.73
C HIS A 324 18.10 25.69 -24.90
N ARG A 325 18.94 25.32 -25.89
CA ARG A 325 19.32 23.93 -26.12
C ARG A 325 20.31 23.46 -25.06
N LEU A 326 19.99 22.36 -24.37
CA LEU A 326 20.92 21.68 -23.48
C LEU A 326 21.87 20.78 -24.28
N GLY A 327 23.18 20.98 -24.08
CA GLY A 327 24.25 20.18 -24.72
C GLY A 327 24.67 18.93 -23.94
N HIS A 328 24.10 18.70 -22.75
CA HIS A 328 24.42 17.58 -21.86
C HIS A 328 23.14 16.97 -21.28
N TRP A 329 23.24 15.74 -20.81
CA TRP A 329 22.14 15.04 -20.15
C TRP A 329 21.74 15.76 -18.83
N PRO A 330 20.47 16.18 -18.67
CA PRO A 330 20.00 16.86 -17.47
C PRO A 330 19.75 15.83 -16.33
N VAL A 331 20.80 15.52 -15.56
CA VAL A 331 20.75 14.53 -14.46
C VAL A 331 19.69 14.89 -13.42
N ASP A 332 19.58 16.17 -13.07
CA ASP A 332 18.63 16.72 -12.11
C ASP A 332 17.17 16.52 -12.54
N VAL A 333 16.87 16.72 -13.83
CA VAL A 333 15.54 16.45 -14.40
C VAL A 333 15.19 14.97 -14.31
N PHE A 334 16.15 14.10 -14.64
CA PHE A 334 15.93 12.66 -14.58
C PHE A 334 15.76 12.16 -13.12
N GLN A 335 16.46 12.76 -12.16
CA GLN A 335 16.27 12.46 -10.73
C GLN A 335 14.89 12.88 -10.22
N ALA A 336 14.28 13.91 -10.81
CA ALA A 336 12.93 14.38 -10.48
C ALA A 336 11.79 13.51 -11.06
N LEU A 337 12.12 12.40 -11.73
CA LEU A 337 11.12 11.44 -12.22
C LEU A 337 10.38 10.72 -11.09
N LEU A 338 11.08 10.44 -10.00
CA LEU A 338 10.47 9.87 -8.81
C LEU A 338 9.95 10.99 -7.90
N PRO A 339 8.75 10.85 -7.31
CA PRO A 339 8.28 11.79 -6.33
C PRO A 339 9.17 11.76 -5.08
N PRO A 340 9.24 12.87 -4.32
CA PRO A 340 9.89 12.86 -3.01
C PRO A 340 9.36 11.73 -2.14
N ALA A 341 10.27 11.00 -1.49
CA ALA A 341 9.87 9.94 -0.57
C ALA A 341 9.04 10.55 0.58
N PRO A 342 7.94 9.89 1.00
CA PRO A 342 7.22 10.30 2.19
C PRO A 342 8.15 10.38 3.39
N PRO A 343 7.86 11.27 4.35
CA PRO A 343 8.40 11.12 5.69
C PRO A 343 8.02 9.71 6.16
N ARG A 344 8.97 8.80 6.20
CA ARG A 344 8.74 7.49 6.81
C ARG A 344 8.96 7.64 8.29
N ARG A 345 8.02 7.15 9.11
CA ARG A 345 8.32 6.89 10.52
C ARG A 345 9.57 6.02 10.54
N ALA A 346 10.61 6.47 11.24
CA ALA A 346 11.85 5.71 11.33
C ALA A 346 11.51 4.28 11.78
N THR A 347 11.89 3.29 10.98
CA THR A 347 11.70 1.88 11.34
C THR A 347 12.46 1.64 12.64
N VAL A 348 11.71 1.32 13.70
CA VAL A 348 12.30 1.01 15.00
C VAL A 348 13.08 -0.30 14.98
N LEU A 349 12.72 -1.17 14.05
CA LEU A 349 13.45 -2.40 13.73
C LEU A 349 14.53 -2.10 12.70
N GLN A 350 15.77 -2.40 13.06
CA GLN A 350 16.97 -2.16 12.27
C GLN A 350 17.64 -3.48 11.90
N ASN A 351 18.57 -3.41 10.93
CA ASN A 351 19.48 -4.51 10.59
C ASN A 351 18.74 -5.82 10.27
N LYS A 352 17.76 -5.76 9.34
CA LYS A 352 17.12 -6.96 8.80
C LYS A 352 18.18 -7.87 8.18
N GLU A 353 18.38 -9.04 8.76
CA GLU A 353 19.39 -10.01 8.32
C GLU A 353 18.80 -11.41 8.16
N MET A 354 19.39 -12.17 7.23
CA MET A 354 19.03 -13.56 6.99
C MET A 354 19.58 -14.45 8.12
N VAL A 355 18.69 -15.20 8.79
CA VAL A 355 19.08 -16.14 9.86
C VAL A 355 19.16 -17.56 9.33
N ARG A 356 18.13 -17.99 8.58
CA ARG A 356 18.03 -19.35 8.03
C ARG A 356 17.30 -19.34 6.69
N ARG A 357 17.78 -20.17 5.77
CA ARG A 357 17.10 -20.44 4.50
C ARG A 357 16.26 -21.69 4.59
N ASN A 358 15.21 -21.76 3.77
CA ASN A 358 14.34 -22.93 3.65
C ASN A 358 13.72 -23.35 5.00
N MET A 359 13.32 -22.37 5.79
CA MET A 359 12.65 -22.59 7.06
C MET A 359 11.54 -21.56 7.23
N CYS A 360 10.39 -22.05 7.69
CA CYS A 360 9.21 -21.24 7.92
C CYS A 360 9.36 -20.45 9.23
N GLU A 361 9.64 -21.13 10.35
CA GLU A 361 9.52 -20.52 11.67
C GLU A 361 10.56 -21.07 12.66
N LEU A 362 10.87 -20.26 13.67
CA LEU A 362 11.67 -20.67 14.82
C LEU A 362 11.25 -19.86 16.05
N ALA A 363 11.44 -20.43 17.25
CA ALA A 363 11.24 -19.74 18.51
C ALA A 363 12.59 -19.42 19.18
N PRO A 364 12.94 -18.15 19.39
CA PRO A 364 14.16 -17.76 20.09
C PRO A 364 13.98 -17.85 21.61
N ILE A 365 14.94 -18.45 22.30
CA ILE A 365 14.95 -18.59 23.76
C ILE A 365 16.34 -18.33 24.35
N VAL A 366 16.40 -18.01 25.63
CA VAL A 366 17.66 -17.98 26.39
C VAL A 366 17.77 -19.26 27.21
N TRP A 367 18.63 -20.19 26.79
CA TRP A 367 18.92 -21.44 27.49
C TRP A 367 20.31 -21.37 28.13
N GLN A 368 20.38 -21.41 29.47
CA GLN A 368 21.64 -21.34 30.22
C GLN A 368 22.52 -20.15 29.78
N ASN A 369 21.93 -18.95 29.74
CA ASN A 369 22.56 -17.68 29.31
C ASN A 369 23.04 -17.65 27.85
N ARG A 370 22.57 -18.57 27.01
CA ARG A 370 22.87 -18.58 25.56
C ARG A 370 21.59 -18.38 24.77
N LEU A 371 21.65 -17.52 23.76
CA LEU A 371 20.59 -17.40 22.78
C LEU A 371 20.56 -18.66 21.93
N CYS A 372 19.43 -19.35 21.93
CA CYS A 372 19.18 -20.53 21.15
C CYS A 372 17.92 -20.36 20.29
N HIS A 373 17.82 -21.13 19.22
CA HIS A 373 16.66 -21.24 18.35
C HIS A 373 16.07 -22.62 18.48
N VAL A 374 14.79 -22.69 18.81
CA VAL A 374 13.97 -23.88 18.61
C VAL A 374 13.46 -23.82 17.17
N GLU A 375 14.13 -24.54 16.29
CA GLU A 375 13.82 -24.61 14.85
C GLU A 375 12.69 -25.63 14.62
N CYS A 376 11.65 -25.22 13.89
CA CYS A 376 10.56 -26.10 13.48
C CYS A 376 10.88 -26.69 12.11
N VAL A 377 11.43 -27.90 12.10
CA VAL A 377 11.82 -28.56 10.85
C VAL A 377 10.59 -29.22 10.23
N ARG A 378 10.29 -28.86 8.98
CA ARG A 378 9.25 -29.48 8.16
C ARG A 378 9.52 -29.29 6.66
N PRO A 379 9.10 -30.22 5.78
CA PRO A 379 9.16 -30.02 4.34
C PRO A 379 8.20 -28.90 3.87
N PRO A 380 8.54 -28.18 2.78
CA PRO A 380 7.69 -27.10 2.26
C PRO A 380 6.39 -27.60 1.63
N THR A 381 6.36 -28.82 1.07
CA THR A 381 5.22 -29.36 0.29
C THR A 381 4.66 -30.66 0.89
N GLY A 382 4.62 -30.75 2.23
CA GLY A 382 4.20 -31.97 2.93
C GLY A 382 5.26 -33.08 2.92
N GLY A 383 5.16 -34.01 3.86
CA GLY A 383 6.11 -35.12 4.03
C GLY A 383 5.60 -36.21 4.96
N ALA A 384 6.47 -37.16 5.29
CA ALA A 384 6.16 -38.21 6.26
C ALA A 384 6.37 -37.69 7.69
N VAL A 385 5.72 -38.29 8.68
CA VAL A 385 5.79 -37.90 10.12
C VAL A 385 7.23 -37.68 10.61
N LYS A 386 8.18 -38.54 10.22
CA LYS A 386 9.60 -38.43 10.57
C LYS A 386 10.31 -37.18 10.05
N ASP A 387 9.75 -36.52 9.05
CA ASP A 387 10.30 -35.32 8.43
C ASP A 387 9.94 -34.05 9.24
N TYR A 388 9.09 -34.19 10.26
CA TYR A 388 8.65 -33.15 11.18
C TYR A 388 9.29 -33.36 12.54
N TYR A 389 10.04 -32.38 13.03
CA TYR A 389 10.64 -32.45 14.37
C TYR A 389 11.15 -31.08 14.80
N LEU A 390 11.51 -30.98 16.08
CA LEU A 390 12.11 -29.77 16.65
C LEU A 390 13.60 -29.96 16.87
N ARG A 391 14.36 -28.89 16.64
CA ARG A 391 15.80 -28.82 16.98
C ARG A 391 16.05 -27.63 17.87
N LEU A 392 16.85 -27.83 18.92
CA LEU A 392 17.42 -26.71 19.67
C LEU A 392 18.83 -26.46 19.15
N VAL A 393 19.09 -25.25 18.67
CA VAL A 393 20.37 -24.85 18.08
C VAL A 393 20.90 -23.60 18.77
N GLU A 394 22.17 -23.54 19.12
CA GLU A 394 22.79 -22.31 19.60
C GLU A 394 22.89 -21.28 18.45
N ALA A 395 22.34 -20.08 18.66
CA ALA A 395 22.15 -19.10 17.60
C ALA A 395 23.46 -18.60 16.97
N GLY A 396 24.53 -18.45 17.78
CA GLY A 396 25.81 -17.88 17.33
C GLY A 396 26.71 -18.88 16.60
N THR A 397 26.70 -20.15 17.01
CA THR A 397 27.59 -21.18 16.47
C THR A 397 26.91 -22.11 15.47
N GLY A 398 25.57 -22.20 15.51
CA GLY A 398 24.82 -23.21 14.78
C GLY A 398 24.92 -24.62 15.36
N GLN A 399 25.48 -24.79 16.58
CA GLN A 399 25.59 -26.09 17.22
C GLN A 399 24.21 -26.64 17.60
N GLU A 400 23.87 -27.83 17.12
CA GLU A 400 22.67 -28.57 17.56
C GLU A 400 22.90 -29.09 19.00
N LEU A 401 22.03 -28.67 19.92
CA LEU A 401 22.05 -29.06 21.32
C LEU A 401 21.07 -30.21 21.61
N ALA A 402 19.96 -30.26 20.87
CA ALA A 402 18.95 -31.31 21.01
C ALA A 402 18.10 -31.46 19.75
N ARG A 403 17.53 -32.66 19.60
CA ARG A 403 16.52 -33.01 18.60
C ARG A 403 15.43 -33.84 19.26
N PHE A 404 14.18 -33.46 19.09
CA PHE A 404 13.05 -34.04 19.81
C PHE A 404 11.73 -33.80 19.07
N ALA A 405 10.65 -34.37 19.60
CA ALA A 405 9.28 -34.19 19.10
C ALA A 405 9.09 -34.59 17.62
N GLU A 406 9.50 -35.80 17.24
CA GLU A 406 9.20 -36.37 15.92
C GLU A 406 7.67 -36.38 15.67
N GLY A 407 7.24 -35.90 14.51
CA GLY A 407 5.84 -35.71 14.15
C GLY A 407 5.23 -34.38 14.58
N TYR A 408 6.02 -33.41 15.04
CA TYR A 408 5.52 -32.12 15.54
C TYR A 408 6.26 -30.92 14.93
N SER A 409 5.56 -29.78 14.81
CA SER A 409 6.09 -28.51 14.29
C SER A 409 5.25 -27.33 14.79
N LEU A 410 5.32 -26.15 14.14
CA LEU A 410 4.51 -24.96 14.49
C LEU A 410 4.68 -24.53 15.95
N ALA A 411 5.89 -24.67 16.47
CA ALA A 411 6.13 -24.66 17.91
C ALA A 411 6.49 -23.27 18.44
N SER A 412 5.98 -22.96 19.63
CA SER A 412 6.57 -21.95 20.51
C SER A 412 7.38 -22.59 21.63
N ALA A 413 8.28 -21.82 22.24
CA ALA A 413 9.09 -22.31 23.34
C ALA A 413 9.35 -21.24 24.40
N LEU A 414 9.55 -21.68 25.64
CA LEU A 414 10.01 -20.84 26.75
C LEU A 414 10.84 -21.66 27.75
N VAL A 415 11.64 -20.95 28.54
CA VAL A 415 12.39 -21.55 29.65
C VAL A 415 11.77 -21.08 30.96
N HIS A 416 11.39 -22.03 31.81
CA HIS A 416 10.83 -21.75 33.13
C HIS A 416 11.50 -22.65 34.18
N ALA A 417 11.98 -22.05 35.27
CA ALA A 417 12.63 -22.75 36.37
C ALA A 417 13.71 -23.77 35.92
N GLY A 418 14.55 -23.38 34.95
CA GLY A 418 15.63 -24.22 34.41
C GLY A 418 15.17 -25.36 33.49
N THR A 419 13.88 -25.40 33.13
CA THR A 419 13.30 -26.41 32.22
C THR A 419 12.88 -25.74 30.92
N LEU A 420 13.24 -26.35 29.79
CA LEU A 420 12.76 -25.96 28.48
C LEU A 420 11.39 -26.57 28.26
N TYR A 421 10.42 -25.73 27.87
CA TYR A 421 9.10 -26.15 27.40
C TYR A 421 8.96 -25.76 25.94
N ALA A 422 8.50 -26.71 25.11
CA ALA A 422 8.07 -26.46 23.73
C ALA A 422 6.62 -26.91 23.55
N PHE A 423 5.81 -26.09 22.89
CA PHE A 423 4.40 -26.35 22.62
C PHE A 423 4.22 -26.46 21.12
N ALA A 424 3.90 -27.64 20.62
CA ALA A 424 3.94 -27.95 19.19
C ALA A 424 2.68 -28.65 18.71
N ALA A 425 2.27 -28.34 17.48
CA ALA A 425 1.13 -28.98 16.85
C ALA A 425 1.54 -30.36 16.31
N ARG A 426 0.67 -31.35 16.52
CA ARG A 426 0.88 -32.73 16.05
C ARG A 426 0.52 -32.86 14.56
N PHE A 427 1.45 -33.32 13.74
CA PHE A 427 1.21 -33.63 12.34
C PHE A 427 0.74 -35.07 12.17
N GLU A 428 -0.51 -35.24 11.74
CA GLU A 428 -1.11 -36.55 11.50
C GLU A 428 -2.17 -36.43 10.39
N ASN A 429 -2.29 -37.45 9.54
CA ASN A 429 -3.26 -37.49 8.43
C ASN A 429 -3.15 -36.30 7.47
N ASN A 430 -1.93 -35.83 7.21
CA ASN A 430 -1.63 -34.65 6.38
C ASN A 430 -2.21 -33.32 6.90
N ASP A 431 -2.47 -33.21 8.21
CA ASP A 431 -2.92 -31.96 8.83
C ASP A 431 -2.35 -31.78 10.25
N TRP A 432 -2.59 -30.60 10.82
CA TRP A 432 -2.19 -30.22 12.16
C TRP A 432 -3.33 -30.44 13.15
N ASN A 433 -3.04 -31.01 14.30
CA ASN A 433 -4.07 -31.50 15.22
C ASN A 433 -4.02 -30.81 16.58
N ASP A 434 -3.86 -31.57 17.67
CA ASP A 434 -3.75 -31.06 19.03
C ASP A 434 -2.39 -30.39 19.31
N VAL A 435 -2.32 -29.63 20.41
CA VAL A 435 -1.07 -29.06 20.93
C VAL A 435 -0.51 -29.96 22.01
N THR A 436 0.73 -30.41 21.82
CA THR A 436 1.50 -31.18 22.80
C THR A 436 2.62 -30.34 23.40
N ALA A 437 2.74 -30.38 24.72
CA ALA A 437 3.86 -29.80 25.45
C ALA A 437 4.97 -30.85 25.61
N PHE A 438 6.19 -30.47 25.31
CA PHE A 438 7.42 -31.22 25.56
C PHE A 438 8.25 -30.47 26.58
N LYS A 439 8.81 -31.17 27.57
CA LYS A 439 9.68 -30.56 28.58
C LYS A 439 10.95 -31.35 28.86
N SER A 440 12.04 -30.63 29.08
CA SER A 440 13.32 -31.21 29.49
C SER A 440 14.17 -30.21 30.29
N ALA A 441 14.81 -30.68 31.35
CA ALA A 441 15.77 -29.90 32.14
C ALA A 441 17.23 -30.17 31.74
N ASP A 442 17.50 -31.28 31.05
CA ASP A 442 18.85 -31.73 30.68
C ASP A 442 19.07 -31.87 29.16
N LEU A 443 18.02 -31.59 28.37
CA LEU A 443 17.95 -31.73 26.91
C LEU A 443 18.10 -33.17 26.39
N LYS A 444 18.14 -34.16 27.27
CA LYS A 444 18.33 -35.58 26.96
C LYS A 444 17.06 -36.38 27.25
N ASN A 445 16.49 -36.17 28.42
CA ASN A 445 15.27 -36.83 28.87
C ASN A 445 14.08 -35.89 28.62
N TRP A 446 13.11 -36.36 27.85
CA TRP A 446 11.96 -35.58 27.42
C TRP A 446 10.67 -36.22 27.95
N ALA A 447 9.80 -35.38 28.53
CA ALA A 447 8.42 -35.75 28.84
C ALA A 447 7.48 -35.00 27.91
N SER A 448 6.37 -35.62 27.53
CA SER A 448 5.36 -35.03 26.64
C SER A 448 3.94 -35.21 27.16
N LYS A 449 3.07 -34.23 26.90
CA LYS A 449 1.64 -34.27 27.28
C LYS A 449 0.81 -33.45 26.29
N VAL A 450 -0.32 -34.00 25.82
CA VAL A 450 -1.33 -33.23 25.09
C VAL A 450 -1.93 -32.20 26.04
N VAL A 451 -1.78 -30.92 25.72
CA VAL A 451 -2.20 -29.79 26.58
C VAL A 451 -3.41 -29.04 26.03
N VAL A 452 -3.59 -29.02 24.72
CA VAL A 452 -4.81 -28.49 24.10
C VAL A 452 -5.32 -29.52 23.11
N GLN A 453 -6.40 -30.20 23.49
CA GLN A 453 -7.07 -31.18 22.63
C GLN A 453 -7.80 -30.46 21.49
N GLN A 454 -7.59 -30.92 20.26
CA GLN A 454 -8.39 -30.48 19.12
C GLN A 454 -9.85 -30.92 19.29
N GLU A 455 -10.78 -30.10 18.77
CA GLU A 455 -12.21 -30.42 18.80
C GLU A 455 -12.71 -30.62 17.37
N ARG A 456 -13.30 -29.58 16.78
CA ARG A 456 -13.87 -29.57 15.42
C ARG A 456 -13.02 -28.78 14.43
N GLU A 457 -11.78 -28.56 14.80
CA GLU A 457 -10.85 -27.61 14.21
C GLU A 457 -9.45 -28.20 14.27
N HIS A 458 -8.61 -27.78 13.35
CA HIS A 458 -7.17 -27.99 13.36
C HIS A 458 -6.51 -26.86 14.15
N LEU A 459 -5.46 -27.19 14.90
CA LEU A 459 -4.66 -26.23 15.66
C LEU A 459 -3.28 -26.11 15.05
N PHE A 460 -2.79 -24.88 14.96
CA PHE A 460 -1.55 -24.54 14.27
C PHE A 460 -0.56 -23.92 15.25
N ASN A 461 0.02 -22.77 14.88
CA ASN A 461 0.98 -22.03 15.66
C ASN A 461 0.45 -21.68 17.05
N THR A 462 1.34 -21.73 18.03
CA THR A 462 1.07 -21.32 19.40
C THR A 462 2.03 -20.24 19.84
N SER A 463 1.69 -19.51 20.90
CA SER A 463 2.65 -18.72 21.67
C SER A 463 2.28 -18.69 23.14
N VAL A 464 3.25 -18.99 23.99
CA VAL A 464 3.06 -19.08 25.43
C VAL A 464 3.87 -18.00 26.15
N CYS A 465 3.22 -17.29 27.07
CA CYS A 465 3.91 -16.35 27.96
C CYS A 465 3.42 -16.48 29.39
N ARG A 466 4.22 -15.97 30.33
CA ARG A 466 3.77 -15.73 31.70
C ARG A 466 2.76 -14.59 31.68
N GLY A 467 1.68 -14.73 32.45
CA GLY A 467 0.69 -13.68 32.73
C GLY A 467 0.67 -13.34 34.23
N PRO A 468 -0.29 -12.51 34.69
CA PRO A 468 -0.39 -12.11 36.09
C PRO A 468 -0.71 -13.29 37.02
N ASP A 469 -1.52 -14.24 36.52
CA ASP A 469 -2.04 -15.35 37.31
C ASP A 469 -1.43 -16.71 36.93
N GLY A 470 -0.35 -16.76 36.16
CA GLY A 470 0.22 -18.02 35.68
C GLY A 470 0.74 -17.88 34.26
N PHE A 471 0.22 -18.68 33.34
CA PHE A 471 0.63 -18.73 31.93
C PHE A 471 -0.58 -18.65 31.01
N VAL A 472 -0.37 -18.05 29.85
CA VAL A 472 -1.36 -17.92 28.79
C VAL A 472 -0.77 -18.48 27.51
N MET A 473 -1.59 -19.21 26.76
CA MET A 473 -1.30 -19.70 25.42
C MET A 473 -2.28 -19.03 24.47
N ALA A 474 -1.74 -18.33 23.47
CA ALA A 474 -2.46 -18.07 22.23
C ALA A 474 -2.25 -19.27 21.30
N TYR A 475 -3.30 -19.73 20.65
CA TYR A 475 -3.19 -20.81 19.67
C TYR A 475 -4.09 -20.54 18.47
N GLU A 476 -3.52 -20.76 17.29
CA GLU A 476 -4.18 -20.58 16.00
C GLU A 476 -5.11 -21.75 15.69
N SER A 477 -6.25 -21.45 15.09
CA SER A 477 -7.32 -22.39 14.81
C SER A 477 -8.03 -22.07 13.51
N ASN A 478 -8.42 -23.09 12.75
CA ASN A 478 -9.32 -22.96 11.60
C ASN A 478 -10.79 -23.30 11.93
N ASP A 479 -11.23 -23.02 13.15
CA ASP A 479 -12.61 -23.23 13.58
C ASP A 479 -13.61 -22.71 12.53
N PRO A 480 -14.49 -23.58 11.98
CA PRO A 480 -15.38 -23.23 10.86
C PRO A 480 -16.45 -22.18 11.22
N GLN A 481 -16.56 -21.77 12.48
CA GLN A 481 -17.39 -20.62 12.89
C GLN A 481 -16.84 -19.26 12.41
N TYR A 482 -15.55 -19.19 12.10
CA TYR A 482 -14.85 -17.95 11.77
C TYR A 482 -14.12 -18.07 10.43
N PRO A 483 -13.62 -16.96 9.86
CA PRO A 483 -12.68 -17.04 8.75
C PRO A 483 -11.51 -17.98 9.09
N PRO A 484 -10.98 -18.75 8.12
CA PRO A 484 -9.84 -19.63 8.37
C PRO A 484 -8.70 -18.84 9.01
N PHE A 485 -8.12 -19.45 10.05
CA PHE A 485 -7.09 -18.88 10.91
C PHE A 485 -7.60 -17.74 11.80
N THR A 486 -7.88 -18.11 13.04
CA THR A 486 -8.24 -17.24 14.17
C THR A 486 -7.45 -17.64 15.40
N ILE A 487 -7.34 -16.71 16.36
CA ILE A 487 -6.54 -16.95 17.56
C ILE A 487 -7.48 -17.15 18.76
N LYS A 488 -7.31 -18.28 19.43
CA LYS A 488 -8.00 -18.66 20.67
C LYS A 488 -7.00 -18.67 21.83
N PHE A 489 -7.51 -18.73 23.06
CA PHE A 489 -6.67 -18.64 24.26
C PHE A 489 -6.93 -19.76 25.27
N ALA A 490 -5.88 -20.18 25.96
CA ALA A 490 -5.94 -21.07 27.12
C ALA A 490 -5.05 -20.55 28.25
N VAL A 491 -5.35 -20.94 29.48
CA VAL A 491 -4.60 -20.53 30.68
C VAL A 491 -4.11 -21.73 31.48
N SER A 492 -2.98 -21.58 32.16
CA SER A 492 -2.39 -22.61 33.02
C SER A 492 -1.70 -22.00 34.24
N LYS A 493 -1.64 -22.75 35.35
CA LYS A 493 -0.84 -22.38 36.53
C LYS A 493 0.57 -23.00 36.51
N ASP A 494 0.76 -24.07 35.75
CA ASP A 494 1.91 -24.98 35.88
C ASP A 494 2.53 -25.41 34.54
N LEU A 495 2.07 -24.84 33.41
CA LEU A 495 2.44 -25.19 32.03
C LEU A 495 2.00 -26.59 31.56
N GLU A 496 1.35 -27.38 32.41
CA GLU A 496 0.98 -28.77 32.11
C GLU A 496 -0.53 -28.99 32.09
N ASN A 497 -1.29 -28.23 32.88
CA ASN A 497 -2.75 -28.30 32.95
C ASN A 497 -3.34 -27.00 32.40
N TRP A 498 -4.03 -27.10 31.28
CA TRP A 498 -4.52 -25.94 30.52
C TRP A 498 -6.06 -25.92 30.48
N THR A 499 -6.63 -24.71 30.60
CA THR A 499 -8.07 -24.46 30.51
C THR A 499 -8.34 -23.50 29.37
N LYS A 500 -9.15 -23.92 28.37
CA LYS A 500 -9.56 -23.07 27.24
C LYS A 500 -10.44 -21.91 27.70
N LEU A 501 -10.35 -20.77 27.00
CA LEU A 501 -11.16 -19.57 27.24
C LEU A 501 -12.14 -19.35 26.08
N PRO A 502 -13.33 -19.99 26.07
CA PRO A 502 -14.25 -19.94 24.93
C PRO A 502 -14.81 -18.54 24.61
N GLY A 503 -14.78 -17.61 25.57
CA GLY A 503 -15.19 -16.22 25.37
C GLY A 503 -14.07 -15.29 24.85
N ALA A 504 -12.86 -15.82 24.64
CA ALA A 504 -11.70 -15.07 24.16
C ALA A 504 -11.30 -15.63 22.79
N VAL A 505 -11.71 -14.94 21.73
CA VAL A 505 -11.35 -15.25 20.34
C VAL A 505 -11.04 -13.95 19.63
N PHE A 506 -9.93 -13.93 18.91
CA PHE A 506 -9.42 -12.80 18.14
C PHE A 506 -9.35 -13.16 16.65
N GLY A 507 -9.63 -12.18 15.78
CA GLY A 507 -9.66 -12.39 14.33
C GLY A 507 -10.98 -12.95 13.79
N THR A 508 -12.09 -12.83 14.52
CA THR A 508 -13.38 -13.41 14.09
C THR A 508 -13.92 -12.87 12.76
N ASN A 509 -13.37 -11.77 12.22
CA ASN A 509 -13.77 -11.13 10.98
C ASN A 509 -12.69 -11.14 9.87
N ARG A 510 -11.52 -11.74 10.10
CA ARG A 510 -10.39 -11.71 9.15
C ARG A 510 -9.41 -12.85 9.40
N TYR A 511 -8.52 -13.07 8.45
CA TYR A 511 -7.38 -13.96 8.64
C TYR A 511 -6.46 -13.39 9.73
N ALA A 512 -6.26 -14.13 10.82
CA ALA A 512 -5.35 -13.80 11.91
C ALA A 512 -4.59 -15.05 12.36
N ALA A 513 -3.30 -15.12 12.02
CA ALA A 513 -2.46 -16.30 12.22
C ALA A 513 -1.17 -15.96 12.99
N CYS A 514 -0.37 -16.98 13.27
CA CYS A 514 0.99 -16.89 13.79
C CYS A 514 1.11 -15.98 15.03
N PRO A 515 0.33 -16.22 16.11
CA PRO A 515 0.36 -15.36 17.28
C PRO A 515 1.72 -15.39 17.96
N CYS A 516 2.22 -14.24 18.41
CA CYS A 516 3.35 -14.10 19.32
C CYS A 516 2.92 -13.23 20.51
N LEU A 517 2.69 -13.87 21.65
CA LEU A 517 2.10 -13.27 22.85
C LEU A 517 3.16 -12.97 23.90
N ARG A 518 3.15 -11.77 24.48
CA ARG A 518 3.96 -11.39 25.64
C ARG A 518 3.13 -10.57 26.63
N TYR A 519 3.40 -10.70 27.92
CA TYR A 519 2.77 -9.88 28.95
C TYR A 519 3.79 -8.90 29.53
N VAL A 520 3.53 -7.60 29.39
CA VAL A 520 4.42 -6.53 29.86
C VAL A 520 3.58 -5.38 30.40
N ASP A 521 3.96 -4.84 31.56
CA ASP A 521 3.35 -3.65 32.17
C ASP A 521 1.81 -3.67 32.25
N GLY A 522 1.23 -4.81 32.62
CA GLY A 522 -0.23 -4.93 32.79
C GLY A 522 -1.00 -5.30 31.51
N TYR A 523 -0.31 -5.41 30.37
CA TYR A 523 -0.94 -5.73 29.08
C TYR A 523 -0.35 -6.99 28.46
N TYR A 524 -1.22 -7.78 27.85
CA TYR A 524 -0.85 -8.71 26.80
C TYR A 524 -0.64 -7.94 25.51
N TYR A 525 0.53 -8.09 24.90
CA TYR A 525 0.84 -7.67 23.54
C TYR A 525 0.89 -8.90 22.66
N MET A 526 0.23 -8.84 21.51
CA MET A 526 0.24 -9.93 20.54
C MET A 526 0.64 -9.39 19.17
N MET A 527 1.78 -9.84 18.66
CA MET A 527 2.06 -9.74 17.24
C MET A 527 1.37 -10.91 16.52
N TYR A 528 0.86 -10.69 15.32
CA TYR A 528 0.15 -11.71 14.55
C TYR A 528 0.17 -11.37 13.06
N LEU A 529 -0.05 -12.37 12.21
CA LEU A 529 -0.10 -12.22 10.77
C LEU A 529 -1.49 -11.82 10.28
N GLU A 530 -1.56 -10.82 9.41
CA GLU A 530 -2.75 -10.50 8.61
C GLU A 530 -2.53 -10.75 7.12
N HIS A 531 -3.55 -11.29 6.47
CA HIS A 531 -3.64 -11.33 5.01
C HIS A 531 -4.27 -10.02 4.50
N ARG A 532 -3.52 -9.28 3.67
CA ARG A 532 -3.89 -7.95 3.15
C ARG A 532 -4.81 -8.01 1.94
N SER A 533 -5.92 -8.73 2.10
CA SER A 533 -6.97 -8.91 1.09
C SER A 533 -7.45 -7.55 0.54
N PRO A 534 -7.71 -7.45 -0.79
CA PRO A 534 -7.73 -8.54 -1.76
C PRO A 534 -6.36 -8.93 -2.35
N LEU A 535 -5.28 -8.26 -1.95
CA LEU A 535 -3.93 -8.59 -2.39
C LEU A 535 -3.43 -9.84 -1.66
N HIS A 536 -2.69 -10.69 -2.37
CA HIS A 536 -1.97 -11.81 -1.78
C HIS A 536 -0.66 -11.33 -1.15
N VAL A 537 -0.78 -10.56 -0.06
CA VAL A 537 0.33 -9.98 0.71
C VAL A 537 0.06 -10.24 2.20
N PHE A 538 1.10 -10.53 2.95
CA PHE A 538 0.99 -10.90 4.38
C PHE A 538 1.94 -10.06 5.22
N GLU A 539 1.40 -9.42 6.26
CA GLU A 539 2.11 -8.48 7.11
C GLU A 539 1.89 -8.80 8.60
N THR A 540 2.88 -8.53 9.44
CA THR A 540 2.73 -8.69 10.89
C THR A 540 2.18 -7.42 11.53
N TYR A 541 1.09 -7.56 12.27
CA TYR A 541 0.40 -6.53 13.03
C TYR A 541 0.61 -6.73 14.53
N ILE A 542 0.34 -5.70 15.33
CA ILE A 542 0.33 -5.77 16.79
C ILE A 542 -0.96 -5.24 17.39
N VAL A 543 -1.45 -5.95 18.40
CA VAL A 543 -2.56 -5.58 19.28
C VAL A 543 -2.15 -5.68 20.74
N ARG A 544 -2.91 -5.02 21.62
CA ARG A 544 -2.80 -5.22 23.07
C ARG A 544 -4.16 -5.45 23.73
N SER A 545 -4.15 -6.14 24.87
CA SER A 545 -5.31 -6.41 25.71
C SER A 545 -4.91 -6.52 27.17
N ASN A 546 -5.83 -6.25 28.10
CA ASN A 546 -5.64 -6.56 29.52
C ASN A 546 -6.45 -7.77 29.99
N ASP A 547 -7.41 -8.25 29.20
CA ASP A 547 -8.38 -9.28 29.57
C ASP A 547 -8.49 -10.45 28.58
N LEU A 548 -7.69 -10.42 27.50
CA LEU A 548 -7.68 -11.35 26.36
C LEU A 548 -8.97 -11.36 25.50
N LYS A 549 -9.95 -10.53 25.84
CA LYS A 549 -11.27 -10.48 25.19
C LYS A 549 -11.42 -9.25 24.32
N ARG A 550 -11.08 -8.08 24.85
CA ARG A 550 -11.07 -6.81 24.14
C ARG A 550 -9.64 -6.48 23.72
N TRP A 551 -9.47 -6.09 22.47
CA TRP A 551 -8.17 -5.86 21.87
C TRP A 551 -8.11 -4.48 21.23
N TRP A 552 -6.96 -3.83 21.32
CA TRP A 552 -6.69 -2.56 20.68
C TRP A 552 -5.55 -2.72 19.68
N LEU A 553 -5.83 -2.44 18.42
CA LEU A 553 -4.86 -2.33 17.33
C LEU A 553 -3.96 -1.11 17.55
N SER A 554 -2.67 -1.26 17.28
CA SER A 554 -1.82 -0.09 17.09
C SER A 554 -2.26 0.69 15.85
N ALA A 555 -2.46 2.01 16.00
CA ALA A 555 -2.68 2.90 14.85
C ALA A 555 -1.45 2.96 13.91
N ALA A 556 -0.28 2.56 14.40
CA ALA A 556 0.98 2.57 13.68
C ALA A 556 1.26 1.29 12.88
N ASN A 557 0.40 0.26 12.97
CA ASN A 557 0.55 -0.99 12.22
C ASN A 557 0.80 -0.78 10.71
N PRO A 558 1.50 -1.69 10.01
CA PRO A 558 2.08 -2.95 10.50
C PRO A 558 3.41 -2.80 11.26
N VAL A 559 3.80 -3.84 12.01
CA VAL A 559 5.12 -3.99 12.62
C VAL A 559 6.17 -4.44 11.61
N LEU A 560 5.80 -5.43 10.78
CA LEU A 560 6.65 -5.93 9.70
C LEU A 560 5.84 -5.92 8.40
N ALA A 561 6.42 -5.28 7.39
CA ALA A 561 6.02 -5.37 6.01
C ALA A 561 7.23 -5.77 5.16
N VAL A 562 6.95 -6.28 3.97
CA VAL A 562 7.96 -6.62 2.97
C VAL A 562 8.56 -5.32 2.43
N ASP A 563 9.88 -5.16 2.57
CA ASP A 563 10.62 -4.02 2.02
C ASP A 563 11.90 -4.43 1.28
N GLY A 564 12.37 -5.67 1.46
CA GLY A 564 13.55 -6.21 0.80
C GLY A 564 13.24 -7.01 -0.47
N LEU A 565 14.13 -6.93 -1.47
CA LEU A 565 14.03 -7.71 -2.72
C LEU A 565 14.05 -9.24 -2.49
N ASP A 566 14.57 -9.68 -1.34
CA ASP A 566 14.69 -11.09 -0.94
C ASP A 566 13.59 -11.54 0.05
N GLU A 567 12.52 -10.75 0.21
CA GLU A 567 11.44 -11.02 1.19
C GLU A 567 10.15 -11.59 0.59
N GLY A 568 9.98 -11.53 -0.73
CA GLY A 568 8.76 -12.04 -1.38
C GLY A 568 7.54 -11.17 -1.09
N ILE A 569 6.47 -11.77 -0.58
CA ILE A 569 5.16 -11.12 -0.29
C ILE A 569 4.69 -11.37 1.15
N ASN A 570 5.57 -11.92 1.98
CA ASN A 570 5.24 -12.42 3.30
C ASN A 570 6.19 -11.87 4.37
N ALA A 571 5.62 -11.41 5.48
CA ALA A 571 6.32 -11.11 6.72
C ALA A 571 5.53 -11.73 7.89
N SER A 572 5.64 -13.05 8.05
CA SER A 572 4.84 -13.88 8.97
C SER A 572 5.65 -14.43 10.14
N ASP A 573 5.01 -15.30 10.93
CA ASP A 573 5.63 -16.10 12.00
C ASP A 573 6.52 -15.26 12.92
N PRO A 574 6.00 -14.12 13.43
CA PRO A 574 6.79 -13.25 14.28
C PRO A 574 7.13 -13.99 15.57
N GLU A 575 8.36 -13.84 16.04
CA GLU A 575 8.76 -14.24 17.38
C GLU A 575 9.72 -13.23 17.99
N ILE A 576 9.77 -13.13 19.32
CA ILE A 576 10.50 -12.05 19.99
C ILE A 576 11.26 -12.51 21.22
N VAL A 577 12.49 -12.03 21.37
CA VAL A 577 13.34 -12.29 22.55
C VAL A 577 14.06 -11.02 22.96
N GLU A 578 14.27 -10.85 24.26
CA GLU A 578 15.18 -9.85 24.80
C GLU A 578 16.49 -10.53 25.22
N VAL A 579 17.63 -10.00 24.76
CA VAL A 579 18.97 -10.45 25.10
C VAL A 579 19.85 -9.23 25.34
N ASP A 580 20.52 -9.18 26.49
CA ASP A 580 21.44 -8.10 26.85
C ASP A 580 20.85 -6.68 26.69
N GLY A 581 19.57 -6.52 27.07
CA GLY A 581 18.84 -5.24 26.98
C GLY A 581 18.43 -4.82 25.57
N LYS A 582 18.64 -5.68 24.57
CA LYS A 582 18.19 -5.49 23.18
C LYS A 582 17.07 -6.46 22.84
N THR A 583 16.16 -6.02 21.98
CA THR A 583 15.04 -6.84 21.54
C THR A 583 15.26 -7.31 20.11
N TYR A 584 15.13 -8.61 19.89
CA TYR A 584 15.23 -9.22 18.56
C TYR A 584 13.88 -9.76 18.14
N VAL A 585 13.44 -9.36 16.94
CA VAL A 585 12.24 -9.88 16.29
C VAL A 585 12.67 -10.79 15.15
N TYR A 586 12.25 -12.04 15.21
CA TYR A 586 12.40 -13.04 14.17
C TYR A 586 11.10 -13.11 13.38
N PHE A 587 11.20 -13.38 12.08
CA PHE A 587 10.03 -13.46 11.21
C PHE A 587 10.35 -14.25 9.94
N SER A 588 9.33 -14.86 9.37
CA SER A 588 9.42 -15.53 8.08
C SER A 588 9.22 -14.56 6.93
N VAL A 589 9.96 -14.78 5.85
CA VAL A 589 9.78 -14.13 4.56
C VAL A 589 9.66 -15.18 3.46
N GLY A 590 8.91 -14.90 2.40
CA GLY A 590 8.56 -15.92 1.41
C GLY A 590 7.40 -15.54 0.51
N ASP A 591 6.87 -16.53 -0.19
CA ASP A 591 5.70 -16.40 -1.06
C ASP A 591 4.44 -17.10 -0.52
N GLN A 592 4.49 -17.68 0.69
CA GLN A 592 3.42 -18.49 1.30
C GLN A 592 2.98 -19.70 0.45
N LEU A 593 3.80 -20.11 -0.54
CA LEU A 593 3.45 -21.17 -1.48
C LEU A 593 4.59 -22.17 -1.69
N THR A 594 5.78 -21.70 -2.04
CA THR A 594 6.88 -22.53 -2.52
C THR A 594 8.17 -22.36 -1.74
N TRP A 595 8.41 -21.21 -1.11
CA TRP A 595 9.64 -20.98 -0.35
C TRP A 595 9.43 -20.05 0.85
N MET A 596 10.23 -20.29 1.89
CA MET A 596 10.29 -19.45 3.09
C MET A 596 11.71 -19.40 3.64
N ASN A 597 12.07 -18.26 4.22
CA ASN A 597 13.32 -18.03 4.94
C ASN A 597 13.02 -17.30 6.26
N VAL A 598 13.86 -17.47 7.28
CA VAL A 598 13.75 -16.72 8.52
C VAL A 598 14.74 -15.55 8.51
N LYS A 599 14.23 -14.36 8.78
CA LYS A 599 15.01 -13.15 9.05
C LYS A 599 14.90 -12.73 10.51
N ARG A 600 15.82 -11.85 10.91
CA ARG A 600 15.82 -11.16 12.20
C ARG A 600 15.99 -9.67 11.99
N ALA A 601 15.30 -8.88 12.79
CA ALA A 601 15.56 -7.46 12.97
C ALA A 601 15.76 -7.14 14.45
N ALA A 602 16.46 -6.04 14.74
CA ALA A 602 16.79 -5.63 16.10
C ALA A 602 16.13 -4.29 16.46
N TYR A 603 15.59 -4.21 17.66
CA TYR A 603 15.26 -2.97 18.35
C TYR A 603 16.31 -2.72 19.44
N THR A 604 16.82 -1.50 19.51
CA THR A 604 17.99 -1.16 20.34
C THR A 604 17.73 -1.21 21.84
N GLY A 605 16.47 -1.13 22.27
CA GLY A 605 16.07 -1.12 23.67
C GLY A 605 15.42 -2.42 24.16
N PRO A 606 14.97 -2.44 25.42
CA PRO A 606 14.27 -3.57 26.02
C PRO A 606 12.89 -3.77 25.42
N MET A 607 12.34 -4.97 25.58
CA MET A 607 11.08 -5.41 24.96
C MET A 607 9.89 -4.57 25.43
N ARG A 608 9.96 -4.08 26.68
CA ARG A 608 9.02 -3.13 27.24
C ARG A 608 8.89 -1.85 26.40
N GLU A 609 10.03 -1.25 26.04
CA GLU A 609 10.06 -0.02 25.25
C GLU A 609 9.62 -0.28 23.81
N PHE A 610 9.99 -1.44 23.25
CA PHE A 610 9.49 -1.89 21.95
C PHE A 610 7.94 -1.89 21.91
N PHE A 611 7.29 -2.52 22.88
CA PHE A 611 5.83 -2.59 22.92
C PHE A 611 5.19 -1.23 23.19
N ALA A 612 5.74 -0.43 24.12
CA ALA A 612 5.23 0.91 24.41
C ALA A 612 5.27 1.83 23.16
N HIS A 613 6.31 1.70 22.32
CA HIS A 613 6.46 2.49 21.11
C HIS A 613 5.27 2.36 20.14
N TRP A 614 4.72 1.15 19.99
CA TRP A 614 3.59 0.89 19.08
C TRP A 614 2.27 1.48 19.58
N PHE A 615 2.18 1.88 20.85
CA PHE A 615 0.98 2.46 21.44
C PHE A 615 1.23 3.88 21.98
N ALA A 616 2.19 4.60 21.39
CA ALA A 616 2.41 6.02 21.64
C ALA A 616 1.19 6.88 21.26
N THR A 617 0.45 6.46 20.22
CA THR A 617 -0.88 6.97 19.87
C THR A 617 -1.94 6.04 20.46
N PRO A 618 -3.11 6.54 20.90
CA PRO A 618 -4.21 5.68 21.33
C PRO A 618 -4.50 4.56 20.32
N GLY A 619 -4.68 3.35 20.85
CA GLY A 619 -5.03 2.19 20.02
C GLY A 619 -6.47 2.27 19.53
N ILE A 620 -6.73 1.60 18.41
CA ILE A 620 -8.06 1.47 17.80
C ILE A 620 -8.68 0.17 18.31
N GLU A 621 -9.84 0.23 18.96
CA GLU A 621 -10.53 -0.97 19.44
C GLU A 621 -10.91 -1.86 18.27
N ASP A 622 -10.55 -3.14 18.36
CA ASP A 622 -10.81 -4.13 17.33
C ASP A 622 -12.22 -4.73 17.47
N VAL A 623 -12.99 -4.63 16.39
CA VAL A 623 -14.34 -5.20 16.28
C VAL A 623 -14.33 -6.68 15.88
N GLY A 624 -13.16 -7.23 15.55
CA GLY A 624 -12.92 -8.62 15.17
C GLY A 624 -12.82 -9.61 16.33
N THR A 625 -13.47 -9.36 17.47
CA THR A 625 -13.38 -10.22 18.66
C THR A 625 -14.72 -10.89 18.99
N ALA A 626 -14.68 -12.03 19.69
CA ALA A 626 -15.91 -12.65 20.21
C ALA A 626 -16.66 -11.73 21.21
N ALA A 627 -15.95 -10.82 21.89
CA ALA A 627 -16.52 -9.88 22.84
C ALA A 627 -17.28 -8.74 22.17
N ALA A 628 -16.87 -8.30 20.98
CA ALA A 628 -17.52 -7.23 20.22
C ALA A 628 -18.82 -7.67 19.51
N ARG A 629 -19.07 -8.99 19.41
CA ARG A 629 -20.27 -9.56 18.77
C ARG A 629 -21.48 -9.70 19.72
N ARG A 630 -21.31 -9.39 21.01
CA ARG A 630 -22.37 -9.42 22.03
C ARG A 630 -22.80 -8.00 22.35
#